data_AF-A0A9E7N949-F1
#
_entry.id   AF-A0A9E7N949-F1
#
_cell.length_a   1.000
_cell.length_b   1.000
_cell.length_c   1.000
_cell.angle_alpha   90.00
_cell.angle_beta   90.00
_cell.angle_gamma   90.00
#
_symmetry.space_group_name_H-M   'P 1'
#
loop_
_entity.id
_entity.type
_entity.pdbx_description
1 polymer ?
#
loop_
_entity_poly.entity_id
_entity_poly.type
_entity_poly.pdbx_seq_one_letter_code
_entity_poly.pdbx_strand_id
1 'polypeptide(L)' 'MTNTQLLEDRILKNLEIASVPIQENTEKSLKITMQSKYGYEPEEVKESLSRLETQGLVENDSGVWRVKDVR' A
#
# COMPACT_ATOMS: atom_id res chain seq x y z
N MET A 1 19.64 1.92 4.72
CA MET A 1 18.17 1.79 4.51
C MET A 1 17.92 1.95 3.03
N THR A 2 17.25 1.00 2.40
CA THR A 2 16.92 1.03 0.97
C THR A 2 15.61 1.82 0.78
N ASN A 3 15.52 2.67 -0.24
CA ASN A 3 14.31 3.48 -0.51
C ASN A 3 13.03 2.63 -0.64
N THR A 4 13.15 1.39 -1.09
CA THR A 4 12.06 0.42 -1.23
C THR A 4 11.41 0.03 0.10
N GLN A 5 12.19 -0.16 1.18
CA GLN A 5 11.62 -0.50 2.50
C GLN A 5 10.82 0.67 3.08
N LEU A 6 11.30 1.90 2.91
CA LEU A 6 10.58 3.10 3.35
C LEU A 6 9.23 3.26 2.63
N LEU A 7 9.16 2.88 1.35
CA LEU A 7 7.93 2.87 0.58
C LEU A 7 6.97 1.79 1.09
N GLU A 8 7.45 0.56 1.27
CA GLU A 8 6.66 -0.57 1.79
C GLU A 8 6.05 -0.26 3.17
N ASP A 9 6.84 0.27 4.11
CA ASP A 9 6.38 0.72 5.43
C ASP A 9 5.28 1.79 5.33
N ARG A 10 5.41 2.74 4.39
CA ARG A 10 4.43 3.82 4.19
C ARG A 10 3.13 3.29 3.58
N ILE A 11 3.22 2.37 2.63
CA ILE A 11 2.08 1.68 2.03
C ILE A 11 1.33 0.91 3.12
N LEU A 12 2.05 0.08 3.88
CA LEU A 12 1.48 -0.69 4.98
C LEU A 12 0.79 0.23 5.99
N LYS A 13 1.44 1.30 6.45
CA LYS A 13 0.79 2.26 7.36
C LYS A 13 -0.46 2.92 6.77
N ASN A 14 -0.47 3.26 5.48
CA ASN A 14 -1.67 3.84 4.85
C ASN A 14 -2.80 2.81 4.72
N LEU A 15 -2.45 1.53 4.55
CA LEU A 15 -3.39 0.42 4.52
C LEU A 15 -3.82 -0.05 5.92
N GLU A 16 -2.98 0.05 6.96
CA GLU A 16 -3.31 -0.25 8.36
C GLU A 16 -4.26 0.81 8.93
N ILE A 17 -4.11 2.08 8.52
CA ILE A 17 -5.12 3.11 8.79
C ILE A 17 -6.48 2.74 8.15
N ALA A 18 -6.49 1.88 7.12
CA ALA A 18 -7.70 1.35 6.50
C ALA A 18 -8.41 0.23 7.31
N SER A 19 -7.93 -0.10 8.51
CA SER A 19 -8.67 -0.91 9.49
C SER A 19 -9.87 -0.17 10.10
N VAL A 20 -10.08 1.11 9.73
CA VAL A 20 -11.34 1.82 9.94
C VAL A 20 -12.34 1.40 8.85
N PRO A 21 -13.51 0.82 9.19
CA PRO A 21 -14.43 0.12 8.27
C PRO A 21 -15.13 1.00 7.21
N ILE A 22 -14.65 2.23 6.97
CA ILE A 22 -15.32 3.26 6.18
C ILE A 22 -14.41 3.78 5.03
N GLN A 23 -13.10 3.49 5.02
CA GLN A 23 -12.20 3.99 3.96
C GLN A 23 -11.70 2.87 3.04
N GLU A 24 -12.39 2.68 1.93
CA GLU A 24 -11.91 1.91 0.78
C GLU A 24 -10.72 2.64 0.13
N ASN A 25 -9.50 2.21 0.45
CA ASN A 25 -8.29 2.71 -0.19
C ASN A 25 -8.09 2.00 -1.54
N THR A 26 -8.66 2.60 -2.58
CA THR A 26 -8.45 2.17 -3.96
C THR A 26 -6.98 2.36 -4.36
N GLU A 27 -6.48 1.49 -5.25
CA GLU A 27 -5.12 1.58 -5.81
C GLU A 27 -4.79 2.99 -6.34
N LYS A 28 -5.78 3.65 -6.96
CA LYS A 28 -5.65 5.03 -7.43
C LYS A 28 -5.36 6.01 -6.29
N SER A 29 -6.08 5.91 -5.18
CA SER A 29 -5.91 6.81 -4.03
C SER A 29 -4.56 6.60 -3.35
N LEU A 30 -4.11 5.34 -3.27
CA LEU A 30 -2.77 5.02 -2.77
C LEU A 30 -1.68 5.63 -3.65
N LYS A 31 -1.76 5.44 -4.97
CA LYS A 31 -0.79 6.01 -5.91
C LYS A 31 -0.73 7.54 -5.80
N ILE A 32 -1.88 8.21 -5.77
CA ILE A 32 -1.96 9.67 -5.62
C ILE A 32 -1.35 10.13 -4.30
N THR A 33 -1.66 9.43 -3.19
CA THR A 33 -1.13 9.78 -1.86
C THR A 33 0.37 9.55 -1.80
N MET A 34 0.87 8.44 -2.34
CA MET A 34 2.29 8.12 -2.38
C MET A 34 3.08 9.11 -3.24
N GLN A 35 2.55 9.50 -4.39
CA GLN A 35 3.17 10.51 -5.23
C GLN A 35 3.13 11.89 -4.59
N SER A 36 1.96 12.34 -4.15
CA SER A 36 1.77 13.73 -3.68
C SER A 36 2.39 13.99 -2.30
N LYS A 37 2.35 13.00 -1.39
CA LYS A 37 2.80 13.17 0.00
C LYS A 37 4.24 12.72 0.20
N TYR A 38 4.70 11.76 -0.60
CA TYR A 38 5.97 11.09 -0.37
C TYR A 38 6.90 11.14 -1.60
N GLY A 39 6.43 11.59 -2.76
CA GLY A 39 7.23 11.75 -3.97
C GLY A 39 7.57 10.44 -4.68
N TYR A 40 6.83 9.36 -4.42
CA TYR A 40 7.07 8.06 -5.07
C TYR A 40 6.31 7.95 -6.39
N GLU A 41 6.94 7.34 -7.37
CA GLU A 41 6.29 7.14 -8.67
C GLU A 41 5.20 6.06 -8.58
N PRO A 42 4.10 6.20 -9.34
CA PRO A 42 3.01 5.22 -9.34
C PRO A 42 3.45 3.78 -9.67
N GLU A 43 4.54 3.64 -10.44
CA GLU A 43 5.15 2.36 -10.78
C GLU A 43 5.85 1.72 -9.58
N GLU A 44 6.62 2.50 -8.81
CA GLU A 44 7.27 2.03 -7.58
C GLU A 44 6.23 1.56 -6.56
N VAL A 45 5.14 2.31 -6.41
CA VAL A 45 4.03 1.97 -5.51
C VAL A 45 3.39 0.65 -5.94
N LYS A 46 3.17 0.46 -7.24
CA LYS A 46 2.60 -0.78 -7.79
C LYS A 46 3.53 -1.97 -7.55
N GLU A 47 4.82 -1.79 -7.79
CA GLU A 47 5.82 -2.84 -7.57
C GLU A 47 5.91 -3.24 -6.10
N SER A 48 5.94 -2.27 -5.19
CA SER A 48 5.91 -2.53 -3.74
C SER A 48 4.61 -3.21 -3.31
N LEU A 49 3.44 -2.81 -3.83
CA LEU A 49 2.17 -3.50 -3.55
C LEU A 49 2.19 -4.96 -3.99
N SER A 50 2.68 -5.26 -5.20
CA SER A 50 2.81 -6.65 -5.68
C SER A 50 3.79 -7.48 -4.84
N ARG A 51 4.87 -6.87 -4.32
CA ARG A 51 5.78 -7.56 -3.39
C ARG A 51 5.11 -7.86 -2.06
N LEU A 52 4.42 -6.88 -1.48
CA LEU A 52 3.69 -7.05 -0.22
C LEU A 52 2.58 -8.11 -0.34
N GLU A 53 1.92 -8.18 -1.50
CA GLU A 53 0.93 -9.22 -1.83
C GLU A 53 1.58 -10.61 -1.89
N THR A 54 2.73 -10.71 -2.58
CA THR A 54 3.50 -11.96 -2.67
C THR A 54 3.98 -12.42 -1.29
N GLN A 55 4.30 -11.49 -0.39
CA GLN A 55 4.66 -11.77 1.01
C GLN A 55 3.45 -12.13 1.88
N GLY A 56 2.23 -12.00 1.36
CA GLY A 56 0.99 -12.26 2.09
C GLY A 56 0.66 -11.19 3.14
N LEU A 57 1.29 -10.01 3.06
CA LEU A 57 1.06 -8.88 3.96
C LEU A 57 -0.15 -8.03 3.56
N VAL A 58 -0.46 -8.00 2.27
CA VAL A 58 -1.64 -7.31 1.74
C VAL A 58 -2.40 -8.21 0.77
N GLU A 59 -3.67 -7.90 0.55
CA GLU A 59 -4.51 -8.53 -0.46
C GLU A 59 -5.13 -7.47 -1.37
N ASN A 60 -5.28 -7.81 -2.65
CA ASN A 60 -6.02 -7.02 -3.63
C ASN A 60 -7.39 -7.66 -3.89
N ASP A 61 -8.45 -6.90 -3.63
CA ASP A 61 -9.82 -7.25 -3.97
C ASP A 61 -10.32 -6.25 -5.01
N SER A 62 -10.22 -6.62 -6.29
CA SER A 62 -10.74 -5.84 -7.42
C SER A 62 -10.24 -4.37 -7.46
N GLY A 63 -8.98 -4.14 -7.08
CA GLY A 63 -8.37 -2.80 -7.03
C GLY A 63 -8.47 -2.09 -5.69
N VAL A 64 -9.05 -2.74 -4.68
CA VAL A 64 -9.02 -2.34 -3.27
C VAL A 64 -7.90 -3.10 -2.58
N TRP A 65 -6.97 -2.39 -1.97
CA TRP A 65 -5.85 -3.00 -1.24
C TRP A 65 -6.15 -3.00 0.26
N ARG A 66 -5.86 -4.11 0.95
CA ARG A 66 -6.06 -4.26 2.41
C ARG A 66 -4.87 -4.95 3.04
N VAL A 67 -4.52 -4.62 4.29
CA VAL A 67 -3.51 -5.38 5.05
C VAL A 67 -4.14 -6.68 5.54
N LYS A 68 -3.42 -7.78 5.35
CA LYS A 68 -3.78 -9.08 5.88
C LYS A 68 -3.16 -9.20 7.28
N ASP A 69 -3.98 -9.27 8.31
CA ASP A 69 -3.53 -9.37 9.70
C ASP A 69 -2.74 -10.68 9.91
N VAL A 70 -1.42 -10.58 10.09
CA VAL A 70 -0.53 -11.72 10.31
C VAL A 70 -0.27 -11.85 11.82
N ARG A 71 -0.93 -12.83 12.46
CA ARG A 71 -0.86 -13.13 13.90
C ARG A 71 0.46 -13.71 14.37
#